data_AF-A0A9E6DWF2-F1
#
_entry.id   AF-A0A9E6DWF2-F1
#
_cell.length_a   1.000
_cell.length_b   1.000
_cell.length_c   1.000
_cell.angle_alpha   90.00
_cell.angle_beta   90.00
_cell.angle_gamma   90.00
#
_symmetry.space_group_name_H-M   'P 1'
#
loop_
_entity.id
_entity.type
_entity.pdbx_description
1 polymer ?
#
loop_
_entity_poly.entity_id
_entity_poly.type
_entity_poly.pdbx_seq_one_letter_code
_entity_poly.pdbx_strand_id
1 'polypeptide(L)' 'MPGWTQILIVVVLVFLLFGRGKIADVMGDFAKGIKSFKKGMAEEGKTSSDDAKIIDHDTVSQKVTEAEKTSETTK' A
#
# COMPACT_ATOMS: atom_id res chain seq x y z
N MET A 1 1.79 -31.59 -12.10
CA MET A 1 2.18 -30.39 -12.88
C MET A 1 2.35 -29.25 -11.91
N PRO A 2 3.51 -28.56 -11.87
CA PRO A 2 3.69 -27.42 -10.98
C PRO A 2 2.68 -26.33 -11.38
N GLY A 3 1.70 -26.10 -10.50
CA GLY A 3 0.65 -25.12 -10.66
C GLY A 3 1.02 -23.78 -10.05
N TRP A 4 0.12 -22.81 -10.15
CA TRP A 4 0.32 -21.45 -9.62
C TRP A 4 0.57 -21.43 -8.11
N THR A 5 0.22 -22.51 -7.41
CA THR A 5 0.52 -22.75 -6.00
C THR A 5 2.01 -22.72 -5.66
N GLN A 6 2.88 -23.22 -6.56
CA GLN A 6 4.33 -23.23 -6.33
C GLN A 6 4.89 -21.80 -6.28
N ILE A 7 4.41 -20.95 -7.19
CA ILE A 7 4.79 -19.53 -7.24
C ILE A 7 4.34 -18.83 -5.96
N LEU A 8 3.12 -19.11 -5.50
CA LEU A 8 2.56 -18.53 -4.28
C LEU A 8 3.40 -18.90 -3.04
N ILE A 9 3.82 -20.16 -2.93
CA ILE A 9 4.70 -20.65 -1.84
C ILE A 9 6.03 -19.90 -1.84
N VAL A 10 6.65 -19.70 -3.02
CA VAL A 10 7.91 -18.98 -3.15
C VAL A 10 7.75 -17.52 -2.74
N VAL A 11 6.67 -16.85 -3.16
CA VAL A 11 6.38 -15.46 -2.79
C VAL A 11 6.24 -15.32 -1.28
N VAL A 12 5.49 -16.21 -0.62
CA VAL A 12 5.36 -16.18 0.85
C VAL A 12 6.71 -16.33 1.54
N LEU A 13 7.59 -17.20 1.03
CA LEU A 13 8.93 -17.38 1.55
C LEU A 13 9.75 -16.09 1.46
N VAL A 14 9.72 -15.42 0.30
CA VAL A 14 10.38 -14.13 0.09
C VAL A 14 9.80 -13.07 1.03
N PHE A 15 8.48 -12.98 1.17
CA PHE A 15 7.84 -12.03 2.10
C PHE A 15 8.26 -12.26 3.57
N LEU A 16 8.49 -13.50 3.98
CA LEU A 16 8.94 -13.83 5.33
C LEU A 16 10.41 -13.47 5.56
N LEU A 17 11.28 -13.68 4.56
CA LEU A 17 12.70 -13.35 4.62
C LEU A 17 12.98 -11.85 4.58
N PHE A 18 12.27 -11.13 3.71
CA PHE A 18 12.46 -9.69 3.54
C PHE A 18 11.63 -8.87 4.55
N GLY A 19 10.56 -9.45 5.10
CA GLY A 19 9.70 -8.82 6.10
C GLY A 19 8.81 -7.70 5.53
N ARG A 20 7.74 -7.37 6.26
CA ARG A 20 6.72 -6.41 5.79
C ARG A 20 7.24 -4.98 5.62
N GLY A 21 8.23 -4.56 6.41
CA GLY A 21 8.76 -3.19 6.39
C GLY A 21 9.50 -2.85 5.09
N LYS A 22 10.43 -3.71 4.67
CA LYS A 22 11.25 -3.52 3.44
C LYS A 22 10.39 -3.51 2.17
N ILE A 23 9.32 -4.29 2.16
CA ILE A 23 8.44 -4.44 1.01
C ILE A 23 7.51 -3.23 0.88
N ALA A 24 7.07 -2.63 1.99
CA ALA A 24 6.20 -1.45 1.97
C ALA A 24 6.88 -0.23 1.35
N ASP A 25 8.14 0.05 1.71
CA ASP A 25 8.92 1.15 1.13
C ASP A 25 9.12 0.96 -0.39
N VAL A 26 9.55 -0.24 -0.80
CA VAL A 26 9.78 -0.57 -2.21
C VAL A 26 8.48 -0.56 -3.02
N MET A 27 7.38 -1.08 -2.45
CA MET A 27 6.06 -1.06 -3.09
C MET A 27 5.53 0.37 -3.23
N GLY A 28 5.84 1.26 -2.29
CA GLY A 28 5.48 2.68 -2.36
C GLY A 28 6.12 3.40 -3.55
N ASP A 29 7.42 3.21 -3.76
CA ASP A 29 8.13 3.81 -4.89
C ASP A 29 7.78 3.14 -6.22
N PHE A 30 7.57 1.83 -6.21
CA PHE A 30 7.08 1.09 -7.37
C PHE A 30 5.67 1.55 -7.78
N ALA A 31 4.77 1.76 -6.81
CA ALA A 31 3.42 2.25 -7.05
C ALA A 31 3.40 3.67 -7.63
N LYS A 32 4.28 4.57 -7.15
CA LYS A 32 4.46 5.90 -7.76
C LYS A 32 4.94 5.78 -9.21
N GLY A 33 5.91 4.91 -9.49
CA GLY A 33 6.41 4.65 -10.84
C GLY A 33 5.32 4.15 -11.80
N ILE A 34 4.53 3.13 -11.38
CA ILE A 34 3.42 2.62 -12.18
C ILE A 34 2.30 3.66 -12.32
N LYS A 35 1.99 4.44 -11.27
CA LYS A 35 0.97 5.49 -11.33
C LYS A 35 1.35 6.59 -12.32
N SER A 36 2.62 7.01 -12.34
CA SER A 36 3.14 7.97 -13.31
C SER A 36 3.17 7.40 -14.73
N PHE A 37 3.50 6.12 -14.90
CA PHE A 37 3.43 5.44 -16.19
C PHE A 37 1.98 5.36 -16.71
N LYS A 38 1.03 5.04 -15.83
CA LYS A 38 -0.41 5.02 -16.13
C LYS A 38 -0.93 6.42 -16.44
N LYS A 39 -0.53 7.45 -15.67
CA LYS A 39 -0.91 8.85 -15.91
C LYS A 39 -0.37 9.33 -17.26
N GLY A 40 0.90 9.09 -17.56
CA GLY A 40 1.50 9.44 -18.85
C GLY A 40 0.83 8.75 -20.04
N MET A 41 0.47 7.46 -19.91
CA MET A 41 -0.28 6.75 -20.96
C MET A 41 -1.74 7.22 -21.07
N ALA A 42 -2.35 7.66 -19.97
CA ALA A 42 -3.73 8.16 -19.96
C ALA A 42 -3.84 9.62 -20.45
N GLU A 43 -2.80 10.43 -20.29
CA GLU A 43 -2.75 11.82 -20.80
C GLU A 43 -2.75 11.88 -22.34
N GLU A 44 -2.22 10.87 -23.04
CA GLU A 44 -2.40 10.74 -24.50
C GLU A 44 -3.86 10.44 -24.90
N GLY A 45 -4.71 10.01 -23.95
CA GLY A 45 -6.10 9.62 -24.20
C GLY A 45 -7.18 10.56 -23.65
N LYS A 46 -6.91 11.36 -22.62
CA LYS A 46 -7.86 12.32 -22.02
C LYS A 46 -7.13 13.47 -21.32
N THR A 47 -7.33 14.68 -21.81
CA THR A 47 -7.14 15.91 -21.03
C THR A 47 -8.19 15.99 -19.91
N SER A 48 -7.73 16.31 -18.70
CA SER A 48 -8.47 16.64 -17.47
C SER A 48 -8.93 15.48 -16.57
N SER A 49 -8.21 15.27 -15.46
CA SER A 49 -8.65 15.67 -14.10
C SER A 49 -7.71 15.12 -13.02
N ASP A 50 -7.55 15.88 -11.94
CA ASP A 50 -6.94 15.51 -10.66
C ASP A 50 -5.42 15.65 -10.50
N ASP A 51 -4.96 16.90 -10.65
CA ASP A 51 -3.95 17.49 -9.77
C ASP A 51 -4.63 17.95 -8.46
N ALA A 52 -5.01 17.02 -7.57
CA ALA A 52 -5.52 17.36 -6.24
C ALA A 52 -5.49 16.18 -5.25
N LYS A 53 -4.32 15.86 -4.69
CA LYS A 53 -4.16 15.70 -3.23
C LYS A 53 -2.68 15.66 -2.88
N ILE A 54 -2.24 16.80 -2.36
CA ILE A 54 -0.98 17.04 -1.66
C ILE A 54 -0.64 15.82 -0.79
N ILE A 55 0.50 15.21 -1.10
CA ILE A 55 1.18 14.22 -0.26
C ILE A 55 1.99 15.05 0.74
N ASP A 56 1.29 15.60 1.73
CA ASP A 56 1.88 15.94 3.01
C ASP A 56 1.29 14.96 4.01
N HIS A 57 2.06 13.91 4.31
CA HIS A 57 1.94 13.20 5.57
C HIS A 57 3.32 12.68 5.94
N ASP A 58 4.26 13.62 6.08
CA ASP A 58 5.30 13.44 7.06
C ASP A 58 4.65 13.50 8.46
N THR A 59 5.20 12.72 9.38
CA THR A 59 4.91 12.66 10.82
C THR A 59 3.70 11.83 11.34
N VAL A 60 4.06 10.81 12.12
CA VAL A 60 3.32 10.12 13.21
C VAL A 60 2.33 9.01 12.83
N SER A 61 2.79 7.76 12.90
CA SER A 61 2.04 6.70 13.60
C SER A 61 2.98 5.60 14.10
N GLN A 62 3.80 5.95 15.09
CA GLN A 62 4.08 5.00 16.16
C GLN A 62 2.90 5.05 17.15
N LYS A 63 2.59 3.88 17.71
CA LYS A 63 2.04 3.66 19.06
C LYS A 63 0.54 3.30 19.17
N VAL A 64 0.35 1.99 19.36
CA VAL A 64 -0.50 1.34 20.39
C VAL A 64 -1.98 1.12 20.08
N THR A 65 -2.26 -0.16 19.81
CA THR A 65 -3.25 -0.99 20.51
C THR A 65 -3.96 -0.34 21.70
N GLU A 66 -5.15 0.20 21.49
CA GLU A 66 -6.12 0.39 22.56
C GLU A 66 -7.47 -0.13 22.09
N ALA A 67 -7.68 -1.41 22.39
CA ALA A 67 -9.01 -1.96 22.57
C ALA A 67 -9.54 -1.38 23.89
N GLU A 68 -10.33 -0.31 23.80
CA GLU A 68 -11.15 0.14 24.93
C GLU A 68 -12.55 -0.47 24.80
N LYS A 69 -12.82 -1.43 25.69
CA LYS A 69 -14.14 -1.96 25.99
C LYS A 69 -14.58 -1.37 27.33
N THR A 70 -15.35 -0.28 27.31
CA THR A 70 -16.09 0.25 28.47
C THR A 70 -17.33 0.94 27.91
N SER A 71 -18.50 0.31 28.00
CA SER A 71 -19.51 0.55 29.04
C SER A 71 -20.24 1.90 28.89
N GLU A 72 -21.55 1.84 29.09
CA GLU A 72 -22.50 2.95 29.32
C GLU A 72 -23.14 3.63 28.10
N THR A 73 -24.16 2.96 27.54
CA THR A 73 -25.35 3.65 27.05
C THR A 73 -26.38 3.67 28.20
N THR A 74 -26.26 4.69 29.05
CA THR A 74 -27.33 5.12 29.97
C THR A 74 -27.52 6.63 29.78
N LYS A 75 -28.35 7.00 28.81
CA LYS A 75 -29.36 8.05 28.90
C LYS A 75 -30.14 8.16 27.60
#